data_AF-D9UL09-F1
#
_entry.id   AF-D9UL09-F1
#
_cell.length_a   1.000
_cell.length_b   1.000
_cell.length_c   1.000
_cell.angle_alpha   90.00
_cell.angle_beta   90.00
_cell.angle_gamma   90.00
#
_symmetry.space_group_name_H-M   'P 1'
#
loop_
_entity.id
_entity.type
_entity.pdbx_description
1 polymer ?
#
loop_
_entity_poly.entity_id
_entity_poly.type
_entity_poly.pdbx_seq_one_letter_code
_entity_poly.pdbx_strand_id
1 'polypeptide(L)' 'MLHALCPHGVDGLLPVWVRNLAYRLVLLQRPDEPALLREAAGNLWMHGPEWDEIAAGLRRRAAFLEAEPARGEGAEAG' A
#
# COMPACT_ATOMS: atom_id res chain seq x y z
N MET A 1 -8.13 -0.91 0.75
CA MET A 1 -8.80 -1.46 -0.46
C MET A 1 -9.41 -2.83 -0.19
N LEU A 2 -8.65 -3.79 0.36
CA LEU A 2 -9.20 -5.13 0.66
C LEU A 2 -10.25 -5.08 1.78
N HIS A 3 -10.07 -4.22 2.78
CA HIS A 3 -11.10 -3.98 3.81
C HIS A 3 -12.40 -3.38 3.26
N ALA A 4 -12.32 -2.60 2.18
CA ALA A 4 -13.50 -2.02 1.53
C ALA A 4 -14.26 -3.06 0.69
N LEU A 5 -13.54 -4.04 0.13
CA LEU A 5 -14.11 -5.13 -0.67
C LEU A 5 -14.61 -6.30 0.20
N CYS A 6 -14.01 -6.50 1.38
CA CYS A 6 -14.39 -7.54 2.35
C CYS A 6 -14.43 -6.95 3.78
N PRO A 7 -15.53 -6.29 4.16
CA PRO A 7 -15.65 -5.64 5.47
C PRO A 7 -15.69 -6.62 6.66
N HIS A 8 -15.79 -7.94 6.41
CA HIS A 8 -16.03 -8.97 7.43
C HIS A 8 -15.04 -10.16 7.42
N GLY A 9 -13.74 -9.93 7.18
CA GLY A 9 -12.72 -10.95 7.52
C GLY A 9 -11.56 -11.12 6.54
N VAL A 10 -10.86 -10.04 6.21
CA VAL A 10 -9.59 -10.15 5.47
C VAL A 10 -8.51 -10.79 6.35
N ASP A 11 -8.58 -10.57 7.67
CA ASP A 11 -7.70 -11.18 8.65
C ASP A 11 -8.22 -12.56 9.04
N GLY A 12 -7.56 -13.60 8.51
CA GLY A 12 -7.79 -15.00 8.89
C GLY A 12 -8.52 -15.88 7.85
N LEU A 13 -9.41 -15.34 6.99
CA LEU A 13 -10.17 -16.18 6.04
C LEU A 13 -9.53 -16.28 4.65
N LEU A 14 -8.82 -15.24 4.20
CA LEU A 14 -8.07 -15.31 2.95
C LEU A 14 -6.69 -15.92 3.18
N PRO A 15 -6.23 -16.87 2.34
CA PRO A 15 -4.86 -17.34 2.38
C PRO A 15 -3.87 -16.18 2.23
N VAL A 16 -2.75 -16.26 2.94
CA VAL A 16 -1.66 -15.26 2.89
C VAL A 16 -1.26 -14.93 1.45
N TRP A 17 -1.16 -15.93 0.58
CA TRP A 17 -0.77 -15.74 -0.81
C TRP A 17 -1.80 -14.92 -1.61
N VAL A 18 -3.10 -15.03 -1.31
CA VAL A 18 -4.16 -14.25 -1.98
C VAL A 18 -4.03 -12.78 -1.61
N ARG A 19 -3.87 -12.47 -0.32
CA ARG A 19 -3.69 -11.08 0.13
C ARG A 19 -2.43 -10.46 -0.48
N ASN A 20 -1.32 -11.19 -0.46
CA ASN A 20 -0.06 -10.73 -1.05
C ASN A 20 -0.17 -10.51 -2.57
N LEU A 21 -0.83 -11.41 -3.29
CA LEU A 21 -1.07 -11.25 -4.73
C LEU A 21 -1.95 -10.03 -5.01
N ALA A 22 -3.04 -9.87 -4.27
CA ALA A 22 -3.96 -8.74 -4.43
C ALA A 22 -3.24 -7.39 -4.24
N TYR A 23 -2.45 -7.24 -3.16
CA TYR A 23 -1.66 -6.02 -2.93
C TYR A 23 -0.66 -5.75 -4.05
N ARG A 24 0.03 -6.78 -4.58
CA ARG A 24 0.96 -6.60 -5.69
C ARG A 24 0.25 -6.15 -6.97
N LEU A 25 -0.89 -6.74 -7.29
CA LEU A 25 -1.65 -6.39 -8.49
C LEU A 25 -2.18 -4.95 -8.46
N VAL A 26 -2.65 -4.47 -7.30
CA VAL A 26 -3.10 -3.09 -7.18
C VAL A 26 -1.92 -2.11 -7.15
N LEU A 27 -0.80 -2.45 -6.51
CA LEU A 27 0.39 -1.60 -6.51
C LEU A 27 0.99 -1.43 -7.92
N LEU A 28 0.84 -2.42 -8.81
CA LEU A 28 1.21 -2.27 -10.22
C LEU A 28 0.31 -1.24 -10.95
N GLN A 29 -0.94 -1.07 -10.51
CA GLN A 29 -1.89 -0.13 -11.13
C GLN A 29 -1.82 1.26 -10.50
N ARG A 30 -1.54 1.35 -9.20
CA ARG A 30 -1.55 2.58 -8.39
C ARG A 30 -0.27 2.69 -7.55
N PRO A 31 0.91 2.81 -8.17
CA PRO A 31 2.20 2.71 -7.47
C PRO A 31 2.47 3.88 -6.52
N ASP A 32 1.86 5.04 -6.76
CA ASP A 32 2.10 6.28 -6.02
C ASP A 32 0.97 6.64 -5.06
N GLU A 33 0.11 5.70 -4.68
CA GLU A 33 -0.92 5.93 -3.66
C GLU A 33 -0.38 5.61 -2.25
N PRO A 34 -0.11 6.61 -1.38
CA PRO A 34 0.57 6.39 -0.10
C PRO A 34 -0.21 5.51 0.88
N ALA A 35 -1.54 5.64 0.88
CA ALA A 35 -2.42 4.82 1.72
C ALA A 35 -2.31 3.33 1.35
N LEU A 36 -2.25 3.02 0.06
CA LEU A 36 -2.13 1.65 -0.44
C LEU A 36 -0.76 1.04 -0.12
N LEU A 37 0.31 1.83 -0.29
CA LEU A 37 1.67 1.43 0.08
C LEU A 37 1.77 1.07 1.56
N ARG A 38 1.13 1.84 2.45
CA ARG A 38 1.05 1.52 3.89
C ARG A 38 0.27 0.25 4.19
N GLU A 39 -0.89 0.07 3.55
CA GLU A 39 -1.75 -1.10 3.74
C GLU A 39 -1.00 -2.38 3.33
N ALA A 40 -0.30 -2.34 2.19
CA ALA A 40 0.54 -3.42 1.71
C ALA A 40 1.73 -3.71 2.63
N ALA A 41 2.43 -2.69 3.12
CA ALA A 41 3.51 -2.85 4.09
C ALA A 41 3.02 -3.51 5.40
N GLY A 42 1.87 -3.07 5.91
CA GLY A 42 1.21 -3.66 7.07
C GLY A 42 0.91 -5.15 6.88
N ASN A 43 0.47 -5.53 5.68
CA ASN A 43 0.23 -6.93 5.35
C ASN A 43 1.50 -7.77 5.38
N LEU A 44 2.60 -7.26 4.83
CA LEU A 44 3.87 -7.97 4.73
C LEU A 44 4.49 -8.28 6.10
N TRP A 45 4.45 -7.36 7.06
CA TRP A 45 4.97 -7.60 8.41
C TRP A 45 4.25 -8.72 9.17
N MET A 46 3.01 -9.05 8.79
CA MET A 46 2.28 -10.16 9.42
C MET A 46 2.77 -11.55 8.96
N HIS A 47 3.61 -11.63 7.93
CA HIS A 47 3.98 -12.92 7.31
C HIS A 47 5.39 -13.42 7.66
N GLY A 48 6.25 -12.61 8.30
CA GLY A 48 7.60 -12.99 8.72
C GLY A 48 8.70 -12.04 8.26
N PRO A 49 9.92 -12.17 8.83
CA PRO A 49 11.04 -11.25 8.64
C PRO A 49 11.56 -11.19 7.20
N GLU A 50 11.28 -12.20 6.37
CA GLU A 50 11.68 -12.25 4.96
C GLU A 50 11.11 -11.08 4.15
N TRP A 51 10.03 -10.47 4.64
CA TRP A 51 9.35 -9.36 3.97
C TRP A 51 9.68 -7.99 4.55
N ASP A 52 10.47 -7.91 5.62
CA ASP A 52 10.70 -6.68 6.38
C ASP A 52 11.33 -5.57 5.53
N GLU A 53 12.30 -5.91 4.68
CA GLU A 53 12.97 -4.94 3.82
C GLU A 53 12.01 -4.33 2.80
N ILE A 54 11.15 -5.16 2.20
CA ILE A 54 10.15 -4.73 1.22
C ILE A 54 9.09 -3.87 1.92
N ALA A 55 8.58 -4.31 3.07
CA ALA A 55 7.61 -3.56 3.87
C ALA A 55 8.17 -2.18 4.30
N ALA A 56 9.43 -2.15 4.75
CA ALA A 56 10.11 -0.90 5.10
C ALA A 56 10.31 0.01 3.88
N GLY A 57 10.64 -0.54 2.72
CA GLY A 57 10.72 0.19 1.45
C GLY A 57 9.40 0.86 1.06
N LEU A 58 8.29 0.11 1.15
CA LEU A 58 6.94 0.63 0.87
C LEU A 58 6.56 1.76 1.84
N ARG A 59 6.84 1.62 3.14
CA ARG A 59 6.58 2.70 4.12
C ARG A 59 7.42 3.94 3.85
N ARG A 60 8.71 3.79 3.50
CA ARG A 60 9.57 4.93 3.13
C ARG A 60 9.04 5.66 1.89
N ARG A 61 8.62 4.91 0.87
CA ARG A 61 8.03 5.49 -0.34
C ARG A 61 6.74 6.23 -0.05
N ALA A 62 5.86 5.67 0.78
CA ALA A 62 4.63 6.33 1.21
C ALA A 62 4.93 7.67 1.91
N ALA A 63 5.86 7.65 2.87
CA ALA A 63 6.26 8.85 3.60
C ALA A 63 6.87 9.92 2.68
N PHE A 64 7.69 9.51 1.70
CA PHE A 64 8.24 10.41 0.69
C PHE A 64 7.14 11.08 -0.14
N LEU A 65 6.17 10.32 -0.64
CA LEU A 65 5.08 10.84 -1.47
C LEU A 65 4.15 11.79 -0.71
N GLU A 66 3.99 11.60 0.59
CA GLU A 66 3.20 12.51 1.44
C GLU A 66 3.95 13.77 1.83
N ALA A 67 5.29 13.72 1.87
CA ALA A 67 6.14 14.87 2.11
C ALA A 67 6.34 15.73 0.85
N GLU A 68 6.15 15.16 -0.33
CA GLU A 68 6.10 15.92 -1.57
C GLU A 68 4.83 16.81 -1.59
N PRO A 69 4.96 18.13 -1.76
CA PRO A 69 3.79 18.98 -1.96
C PRO A 69 3.07 18.50 -3.22
N ALA A 70 1.76 18.34 -3.16
CA ALA A 70 0.93 17.91 -4.27
C ALA A 70 1.30 18.71 -5.54
N ARG A 71 2.08 18.11 -6.43
CA ARG A 71 2.39 18.71 -7.73
C ARG A 71 1.10 18.67 -8.56
N GLY A 72 0.32 19.75 -8.49
CA GLY A 72 -0.70 20.04 -9.49
C GLY A 72 -2.09 20.39 -8.96
N GLU A 73 -2.22 21.42 -8.12
CA GLU A 73 -3.41 22.28 -8.09
C GLU A 73 -2.95 23.71 -7.75
N GLY A 74 -2.58 24.53 -8.75
CA GLY A 74 -2.22 25.93 -8.50
C GLY A 74 -1.22 26.61 -9.42
N ALA A 75 -0.85 26.01 -10.56
CA ALA A 75 0.01 26.66 -11.55
C ALA A 75 -0.75 27.06 -12.83
N GLU A 76 -1.98 27.55 -12.70
CA GLU A 76 -2.65 28.38 -13.72
C GLU A 76 -3.48 29.47 -13.04
N ALA A 77 -2.87 30.65 -12.87
CA ALA A 77 -3.55 31.94 -12.85
C ALA A 77 -2.50 32.99 -13.26
N GLY A 78 -2.82 33.72 -14.33
CA GLY A 78 -1.91 34.60 -15.07
C GLY A 78 -1.61 35.94 -14.42
#